data_AF-A0A1V5X0P4-F1
#
_entry.id   AF-A0A1V5X0P4-F1
#
_cell.length_a   1.000
_cell.length_b   1.000
_cell.length_c   1.000
_cell.angle_alpha   90.00
_cell.angle_beta   90.00
_cell.angle_gamma   90.00
#
_symmetry.space_group_name_H-M   'P 1'
#
loop_
_entity.id
_entity.type
_entity.pdbx_description
1 polymer ?
#
loop_
_entity_poly.entity_id
_entity_poly.type
_entity_poly.pdbx_seq_one_letter_code
_entity_poly.pdbx_strand_id
1 'polypeptide(L)'
;MDDSTELSREPSQPEHSVAVEGQSVAPSRIHLAFALVAGLILIVVPLLLWVGPRQPKGSSPAASGSEMVPTAASQEQGDDGLEPESSVDKSSAVELGKVWIDKCEKPGPGKTPPEQCDRQPWFEEALVRAIQENSTCAPERAGTVSVVMRVDYRRRQVDVFSGKSGSIRGRGAAGLLACIKRSIPDPNWDSLEHEHTKYIIAVMATYPAKK
;
A
#
# COMPACT_ATOMS: atom_id res chain seq x y z
N MET A 1 2.60 -73.55 -56.07
CA MET A 1 3.73 -74.42 -55.67
C MET A 1 3.73 -74.32 -54.18
N ASP A 2 2.85 -75.11 -53.60
CA ASP A 2 2.42 -75.04 -52.22
C ASP A 2 2.91 -76.36 -51.61
N ASP A 3 3.87 -76.27 -50.71
CA ASP A 3 4.42 -77.41 -50.00
C ASP A 3 4.50 -77.07 -48.51
N SER A 4 3.54 -77.67 -47.78
CA SER A 4 3.81 -78.57 -46.67
C SER A 4 4.50 -78.04 -45.39
N THR A 5 3.72 -78.12 -44.29
CA THR A 5 4.08 -78.88 -43.08
C THR A 5 4.72 -78.13 -41.89
N GLU A 6 3.84 -77.73 -40.96
CA GLU A 6 3.73 -78.21 -39.57
C GLU A 6 4.97 -78.85 -38.89
N LEU A 7 5.48 -78.25 -37.79
CA LEU A 7 5.49 -78.86 -36.44
C LEU A 7 6.21 -77.97 -35.40
N SER A 8 5.48 -77.69 -34.32
CA SER A 8 5.89 -77.68 -32.89
C SER A 8 7.32 -77.34 -32.47
N ARG A 9 7.45 -76.23 -31.72
CA ARG A 9 8.24 -76.19 -30.47
C ARG A 9 7.92 -74.95 -29.61
N GLU A 10 7.30 -75.19 -28.46
CA GLU A 10 7.38 -74.33 -27.25
C GLU A 10 8.36 -75.03 -26.26
N PRO A 11 8.73 -74.48 -25.09
CA PRO A 11 8.84 -73.09 -24.64
C PRO A 11 10.24 -72.78 -24.04
N SER A 12 10.62 -71.50 -23.88
CA SER A 12 11.54 -71.07 -22.81
C SER A 12 11.71 -69.55 -22.78
N GLN A 13 11.21 -68.95 -21.70
CA GLN A 13 11.56 -67.58 -21.28
C GLN A 13 13.03 -67.52 -20.84
N PRO A 14 13.67 -66.33 -20.91
CA PRO A 14 13.86 -65.61 -19.65
C PRO A 14 13.65 -64.09 -19.75
N GLU A 15 13.53 -63.53 -18.56
CA GLU A 15 13.29 -62.14 -18.21
C GLU A 15 14.41 -61.19 -18.67
N HIS A 16 14.08 -59.92 -18.92
CA HIS A 16 14.56 -58.77 -18.14
C HIS A 16 14.27 -57.43 -18.84
N SER A 17 13.45 -56.63 -18.15
CA SER A 17 13.54 -55.17 -18.00
C SER A 17 13.68 -54.27 -19.23
N VAL A 18 12.61 -53.52 -19.53
CA VAL A 18 12.72 -52.20 -20.15
C VAL A 18 11.97 -51.17 -19.30
N ALA A 19 12.79 -50.30 -18.70
CA ALA A 19 12.59 -48.91 -18.34
C ALA A 19 11.26 -48.48 -17.68
N VAL A 20 11.33 -48.35 -16.35
CA VAL A 20 10.73 -47.24 -15.62
C VAL A 20 11.24 -45.93 -16.23
N GLU A 21 10.41 -45.26 -17.03
CA GLU A 21 10.65 -43.87 -17.38
C GLU A 21 10.19 -43.00 -16.22
N GLY A 22 11.15 -42.61 -15.39
CA GLY A 22 10.96 -41.63 -14.33
C GLY A 22 10.52 -40.31 -14.93
N GLN A 23 9.22 -40.03 -14.88
CA GLN A 23 8.72 -38.67 -15.01
C GLN A 23 9.16 -37.88 -13.79
N SER A 24 10.37 -37.32 -13.85
CA SER A 24 10.72 -36.14 -13.08
C SER A 24 9.93 -34.95 -13.62
N VAL A 25 8.64 -34.92 -13.29
CA VAL A 25 7.82 -33.70 -13.41
C VAL A 25 8.49 -32.68 -12.51
N ALA A 26 9.20 -31.73 -13.11
CA ALA A 26 9.73 -30.58 -12.40
C ALA A 26 8.57 -29.99 -11.58
N PRO A 27 8.69 -29.82 -10.25
CA PRO A 27 7.58 -29.37 -9.43
C PRO A 27 7.13 -28.02 -9.98
N SER A 28 5.92 -28.00 -10.53
CA SER A 28 5.35 -26.80 -11.10
C SER A 28 5.36 -25.73 -10.01
N ARG A 29 5.80 -24.52 -10.36
CA ARG A 29 5.95 -23.38 -9.42
C ARG A 29 4.68 -23.11 -8.59
N ILE A 30 3.55 -23.62 -9.08
CA ILE A 30 2.24 -23.61 -8.43
C ILE A 30 2.24 -24.44 -7.13
N HIS A 31 2.82 -25.65 -7.11
CA HIS A 31 2.90 -26.46 -5.88
C HIS A 31 3.78 -25.80 -4.81
N LEU A 32 4.84 -25.10 -5.22
CA LEU A 32 5.69 -24.35 -4.30
C LEU A 32 4.93 -23.17 -3.68
N ALA A 33 4.12 -22.46 -4.47
CA ALA A 33 3.26 -21.39 -3.95
C ALA A 33 2.21 -21.92 -2.96
N PHE A 34 1.55 -23.04 -3.27
CA PHE A 34 0.59 -23.65 -2.34
C PHE A 34 1.22 -24.11 -1.03
N ALA A 35 2.40 -24.74 -1.09
CA ALA A 35 3.13 -25.17 0.10
C ALA A 35 3.52 -23.97 0.99
N LEU A 36 3.95 -22.86 0.37
CA LEU A 36 4.35 -21.65 1.08
C LEU A 36 3.14 -20.97 1.76
N VAL A 37 2.02 -20.86 1.04
CA VAL A 37 0.77 -20.31 1.61
C VAL A 37 0.24 -21.18 2.75
N ALA A 38 0.22 -22.50 2.59
CA ALA A 38 -0.21 -23.42 3.63
C ALA A 38 0.69 -23.35 4.88
N GLY A 39 2.01 -23.28 4.68
CA GLY A 39 2.97 -23.09 5.78
C GLY A 39 2.76 -21.77 6.52
N LEU A 40 2.49 -20.67 5.80
CA LEU A 40 2.26 -19.36 6.41
C LEU A 40 0.97 -19.33 7.23
N ILE A 41 -0.09 -19.96 6.76
CA ILE A 41 -1.35 -20.11 7.51
C ILE A 41 -1.14 -20.93 8.79
N LEU A 42 -0.36 -22.01 8.73
CA LEU A 42 -0.04 -22.85 9.90
C LEU A 42 0.81 -22.12 10.95
N ILE A 43 1.50 -21.04 10.59
CA ILE A 43 2.25 -20.21 11.54
C ILE A 43 1.35 -19.08 12.07
N VAL A 44 0.67 -18.35 11.18
CA VAL A 44 -0.09 -17.15 11.53
C VAL A 44 -1.31 -17.47 12.39
N VAL A 45 -2.07 -18.52 12.10
CA VAL A 45 -3.29 -18.86 12.85
C VAL A 45 -3.00 -19.16 14.33
N PRO A 46 -2.04 -20.05 14.68
CA PRO A 46 -1.72 -20.28 16.09
C PRO A 46 -1.11 -19.05 16.78
N LEU A 47 -0.31 -18.23 16.07
CA LEU A 47 0.16 -16.95 16.62
C LEU A 47 -0.99 -15.99 16.90
N LEU A 48 -1.98 -15.90 16.01
CA LEU A 48 -3.13 -15.03 16.16
C LEU A 48 -4.05 -15.48 17.30
N LEU A 49 -4.16 -16.79 17.53
CA LEU A 49 -4.90 -17.33 18.68
C LEU A 49 -4.15 -17.11 20.00
N TRP A 50 -2.83 -16.97 19.97
CA TRP A 50 -2.01 -16.69 21.15
C TRP A 50 -1.93 -15.19 21.49
N VAL A 51 -2.06 -14.31 20.50
CA VAL A 51 -2.26 -12.88 20.72
C VAL A 51 -3.73 -12.67 21.11
N GLY A 52 -4.04 -12.88 22.40
CA GLY A 52 -5.39 -12.76 22.94
C GLY A 52 -6.06 -11.40 22.60
N PRO A 53 -7.40 -11.33 22.59
CA PRO A 53 -8.13 -10.12 22.23
C PRO A 53 -7.79 -8.99 23.21
N ARG A 54 -7.03 -7.99 22.77
CA ARG A 54 -6.88 -6.74 23.52
C ARG A 54 -8.21 -5.99 23.43
N GLN A 55 -8.95 -6.01 24.53
CA GLN A 55 -10.17 -5.24 24.73
C GLN A 55 -9.93 -3.77 24.32
N PRO A 56 -10.76 -3.17 23.46
CA PRO A 56 -10.71 -1.74 23.19
C PRO A 56 -11.14 -0.99 24.46
N LYS A 57 -10.22 -0.26 25.09
CA LYS A 57 -10.49 0.57 26.27
C LYS A 57 -11.41 1.73 25.87
N GLY A 58 -12.69 1.63 26.25
CA GLY A 58 -13.63 2.75 26.27
C GLY A 58 -13.62 3.46 27.64
N SER A 59 -13.66 4.79 27.58
CA SER A 59 -14.12 5.81 28.55
C SER A 59 -13.84 5.71 30.07
N SER A 60 -13.17 6.77 30.55
CA SER A 60 -12.95 7.33 31.91
C SER A 60 -14.17 7.43 32.85
N PRO A 61 -14.09 7.91 34.13
CA PRO A 61 -12.93 8.22 35.01
C PRO A 61 -13.05 7.71 36.48
N ALA A 62 -12.00 7.93 37.27
CA ALA A 62 -11.97 8.29 38.71
C ALA A 62 -11.21 7.39 39.71
N ALA A 63 -10.47 8.11 40.56
CA ALA A 63 -10.08 7.84 41.95
C ALA A 63 -8.72 7.18 42.27
N SER A 64 -7.83 8.06 42.75
CA SER A 64 -6.98 7.94 43.94
C SER A 64 -5.93 6.84 44.05
N GLY A 65 -4.68 7.31 44.10
CA GLY A 65 -3.55 6.63 44.73
C GLY A 65 -2.40 7.61 44.90
N SER A 66 -2.41 8.33 46.02
CA SER A 66 -1.24 9.08 46.51
C SER A 66 -0.11 8.12 46.85
N GLU A 67 1.10 8.40 46.39
CA GLU A 67 2.32 8.04 47.12
C GLU A 67 3.43 9.05 46.77
N MET A 68 3.91 9.75 47.81
CA MET A 68 5.12 10.57 47.80
C MET A 68 6.33 9.66 47.99
N VAL A 69 7.50 10.00 47.42
CA VAL A 69 8.77 10.32 48.10
C VAL A 69 9.81 10.70 47.00
N PRO A 70 10.65 11.74 47.20
CA PRO A 70 11.58 12.25 46.20
C PRO A 70 12.97 11.59 46.29
N THR A 71 13.73 11.59 45.19
CA THR A 71 15.20 11.62 45.26
C THR A 71 15.82 12.14 43.97
N ALA A 72 16.90 12.90 44.13
CA ALA A 72 17.59 13.69 43.12
C ALA A 72 18.73 12.91 42.44
N ALA A 73 18.97 13.17 41.14
CA ALA A 73 20.30 13.22 40.54
C ALA A 73 20.24 13.80 39.11
N SER A 74 21.19 14.67 38.80
CA SER A 74 21.38 15.45 37.57
C SER A 74 21.84 14.65 36.36
N GLN A 75 21.46 15.10 35.16
CA GLN A 75 22.29 15.41 33.96
C GLN A 75 21.34 15.72 32.80
N GLU A 76 21.29 16.96 32.35
CA GLU A 76 22.01 17.49 31.18
C GLU A 76 21.53 16.95 29.81
N GLN A 77 21.21 17.91 28.95
CA GLN A 77 21.27 17.85 27.48
C GLN A 77 20.06 17.31 26.71
N GLY A 78 19.19 18.26 26.33
CA GLY A 78 18.82 18.53 24.94
C GLY A 78 18.18 17.43 24.11
N ASP A 79 16.89 17.56 23.87
CA ASP A 79 16.36 17.66 22.50
C ASP A 79 14.95 18.23 22.57
N ASP A 80 14.75 19.38 21.92
CA ASP A 80 13.44 19.95 21.63
C ASP A 80 12.73 19.00 20.65
N GLY A 81 12.15 17.93 21.20
CA GLY A 81 11.17 17.09 20.53
C GLY A 81 9.86 17.84 20.39
N LEU A 82 9.85 18.86 19.52
CA LEU A 82 8.65 19.42 18.91
C LEU A 82 7.97 18.27 18.15
N GLU A 83 7.12 17.50 18.85
CA GLU A 83 5.96 16.94 18.20
C GLU A 83 5.17 18.14 17.63
N PRO A 84 4.92 18.22 16.32
CA PRO A 84 3.88 19.10 15.86
C PRO A 84 2.56 18.46 16.28
N GLU A 85 2.14 18.74 17.51
CA GLU A 85 0.73 18.72 17.88
C GLU A 85 0.04 19.75 17.00
N SER A 86 -0.38 19.32 15.81
CA SER A 86 -1.13 20.12 14.86
C SER A 86 -2.53 20.34 15.43
N SER A 87 -2.62 21.21 16.42
CA SER A 87 -3.86 21.82 16.89
C SER A 87 -4.22 22.95 15.92
N VAL A 88 -4.57 22.57 14.69
CA VAL A 88 -5.19 23.50 13.74
C VAL A 88 -6.61 23.76 14.22
N ASP A 89 -6.92 25.05 14.39
CA ASP A 89 -8.22 25.57 14.80
C ASP A 89 -9.40 24.85 14.11
N LYS A 90 -10.29 24.33 14.96
CA LYS A 90 -11.38 23.39 14.66
C LYS A 90 -12.60 24.09 14.05
N SER A 91 -12.36 24.98 13.10
CA SER A 91 -13.39 25.76 12.44
C SER A 91 -13.04 25.87 10.97
N SER A 92 -13.66 25.01 10.14
CA SER A 92 -13.55 24.96 8.66
C SER A 92 -12.25 24.40 8.04
N ALA A 93 -11.25 24.06 8.85
CA ALA A 93 -10.02 23.45 8.34
C ALA A 93 -10.28 22.01 7.83
N VAL A 94 -9.79 21.71 6.64
CA VAL A 94 -9.80 20.36 6.05
C VAL A 94 -8.84 19.48 6.84
N GLU A 95 -9.31 18.34 7.36
CA GLU A 95 -8.42 17.40 8.03
C GLU A 95 -7.71 16.54 6.98
N LEU A 96 -6.39 16.52 7.01
CA LEU A 96 -5.57 15.71 6.10
C LEU A 96 -5.00 14.51 6.82
N GLY A 97 -5.18 13.34 6.23
CA GLY A 97 -4.45 12.14 6.61
C GLY A 97 -3.00 12.18 6.15
N LYS A 98 -2.27 11.11 6.48
CA LYS A 98 -0.90 10.89 5.98
C LYS A 98 -0.88 10.94 4.44
N VAL A 99 0.15 11.54 3.86
CA VAL A 99 0.46 11.41 2.43
C VAL A 99 1.30 10.15 2.22
N TRP A 100 0.96 9.35 1.22
CA TRP A 100 1.73 8.15 0.87
C TRP A 100 1.86 7.98 -0.63
N ILE A 101 2.88 7.24 -1.05
CA ILE A 101 3.03 6.78 -2.43
C ILE A 101 2.30 5.44 -2.53
N ASP A 102 1.30 5.34 -3.40
CA ASP A 102 0.52 4.13 -3.63
C ASP A 102 1.29 3.14 -4.51
N LYS A 103 1.99 3.65 -5.52
CA LYS A 103 2.85 2.88 -6.41
C LYS A 103 3.77 3.77 -7.23
N CYS A 104 4.80 3.15 -7.79
CA CYS A 104 5.69 3.76 -8.77
C CYS A 104 5.96 2.81 -9.94
N GLU A 105 6.34 3.36 -11.09
CA GLU A 105 6.59 2.60 -12.32
C GLU A 105 7.97 2.95 -12.90
N LYS A 106 8.85 1.94 -12.97
CA LYS A 106 10.13 2.00 -13.70
C LYS A 106 9.88 2.02 -15.21
N PRO A 107 10.81 2.56 -16.02
CA PRO A 107 10.72 2.43 -17.47
C PRO A 107 10.71 0.93 -17.85
N GLY A 108 9.58 0.43 -18.35
CA GLY A 108 9.41 -0.98 -18.75
C GLY A 108 8.13 -1.62 -18.20
N PRO A 109 7.92 -2.92 -18.44
CA PRO A 109 6.78 -3.64 -17.90
C PRO A 109 6.99 -3.96 -16.42
N GLY A 110 6.19 -3.35 -15.55
CA GLY A 110 6.20 -3.66 -14.11
C GLY A 110 5.62 -2.53 -13.28
N LYS A 111 4.95 -2.90 -12.18
CA LYS A 111 4.59 -1.96 -11.11
C LYS A 111 5.48 -2.28 -9.92
N THR A 112 6.13 -1.26 -9.39
CA THR A 112 6.94 -1.36 -8.18
C THR A 112 6.03 -1.09 -6.97
N PRO A 113 6.09 -1.93 -5.92
CA PRO A 113 5.29 -1.74 -4.74
C PRO A 113 5.78 -0.51 -3.94
N PRO A 114 4.91 0.08 -3.09
CA PRO A 114 5.18 1.37 -2.46
C PRO A 114 6.42 1.38 -1.54
N GLU A 115 6.81 0.24 -0.98
CA GLU A 115 7.97 0.10 -0.08
C GLU A 115 9.31 0.27 -0.81
N GLN A 116 9.31 0.16 -2.14
CA GLN A 116 10.49 0.33 -2.99
C GLN A 116 10.48 1.67 -3.74
N CYS A 117 9.46 2.50 -3.54
CA CYS A 117 9.38 3.81 -4.17
C CYS A 117 10.16 4.84 -3.35
N ASP A 118 10.97 5.65 -4.01
CA ASP A 118 11.54 6.86 -3.44
C ASP A 118 10.43 7.90 -3.18
N ARG A 119 10.64 8.73 -2.15
CA ARG A 119 9.73 9.84 -1.82
C ARG A 119 9.82 10.96 -2.83
N GLN A 120 8.74 11.72 -2.95
CA GLN A 120 8.64 12.83 -3.88
C GLN A 120 8.22 14.11 -3.14
N PRO A 121 9.11 14.69 -2.30
CA PRO A 121 8.74 15.71 -1.31
C PRO A 121 8.07 16.94 -1.92
N TRP A 122 8.60 17.44 -3.04
CA TRP A 122 8.05 18.60 -3.72
C TRP A 122 6.58 18.40 -4.10
N PHE A 123 6.26 17.23 -4.66
CA PHE A 123 4.90 16.86 -5.07
C PHE A 123 4.00 16.59 -3.86
N GLU A 124 4.50 15.89 -2.86
CA GLU A 124 3.77 15.63 -1.61
C GLU A 124 3.35 16.93 -0.92
N GLU A 125 4.28 17.88 -0.77
CA GLU A 125 4.04 19.19 -0.17
C GLU A 125 3.11 20.06 -1.02
N ALA A 126 3.33 20.10 -2.35
CA ALA A 126 2.48 20.85 -3.26
C ALA A 126 1.03 20.35 -3.22
N LEU A 127 0.81 19.04 -3.13
CA LEU A 127 -0.52 18.46 -3.02
C LEU A 127 -1.20 18.84 -1.70
N VAL A 128 -0.49 18.73 -0.57
CA VAL A 128 -1.02 19.10 0.75
C VAL A 128 -1.42 20.57 0.78
N ARG A 129 -0.51 21.46 0.33
CA ARG A 129 -0.75 22.90 0.25
C ARG A 129 -1.96 23.21 -0.64
N ALA A 130 -2.01 22.63 -1.84
CA ALA A 130 -3.12 22.80 -2.77
C ALA A 130 -4.47 22.41 -2.15
N ILE A 131 -4.52 21.33 -1.37
CA ILE A 131 -5.76 20.91 -0.71
C ILE A 131 -6.18 21.88 0.40
N GLN A 132 -5.23 22.35 1.21
CA GLN A 132 -5.51 23.28 2.31
C GLN A 132 -5.99 24.65 1.79
N GLU A 133 -5.32 25.18 0.77
CA GLU A 133 -5.64 26.49 0.19
C GLU A 133 -6.98 26.49 -0.57
N ASN A 134 -7.42 25.33 -1.07
CA ASN A 134 -8.63 25.19 -1.89
C ASN A 134 -9.81 24.54 -1.15
N SER A 135 -9.87 24.71 0.18
CA SER A 135 -11.02 24.30 1.00
C SER A 135 -12.35 24.93 0.55
N THR A 136 -12.30 26.07 -0.12
CA THR A 136 -13.48 26.75 -0.71
C THR A 136 -14.16 25.91 -1.79
N CYS A 137 -13.39 25.15 -2.58
CA CYS A 137 -13.91 24.23 -3.59
C CYS A 137 -14.41 22.89 -3.03
N ALA A 138 -14.47 22.75 -1.70
CA ALA A 138 -14.97 21.55 -1.05
C ALA A 138 -16.41 21.20 -1.47
N PRO A 139 -16.76 19.91 -1.50
CA PRO A 139 -18.14 19.47 -1.63
C PRO A 139 -19.02 20.09 -0.53
N GLU A 140 -20.29 20.36 -0.84
CA GLU A 140 -21.24 20.93 0.14
C GLU A 140 -21.51 19.97 1.31
N ARG A 141 -21.52 18.67 1.01
CA ARG A 141 -21.71 17.62 2.00
C ARG A 141 -20.41 17.28 2.72
N ALA A 142 -20.50 17.03 4.03
CA ALA A 142 -19.41 16.42 4.79
C ALA A 142 -19.00 15.09 4.17
N GLY A 143 -17.70 14.81 4.17
CA GLY A 143 -17.21 13.51 3.75
C GLY A 143 -15.72 13.48 3.47
N THR A 144 -15.26 12.31 3.07
CA THR A 144 -13.86 12.04 2.80
C THR A 144 -13.62 11.88 1.30
N VAL A 145 -12.55 12.50 0.81
CA VAL A 145 -12.11 12.40 -0.58
C VAL A 145 -10.71 11.81 -0.56
N SER A 146 -10.51 10.68 -1.23
CA SER A 146 -9.16 10.22 -1.57
C SER A 146 -8.68 11.03 -2.76
N VAL A 147 -7.73 11.94 -2.54
CA VAL A 147 -7.11 12.74 -3.61
C VAL A 147 -5.86 12.01 -4.05
N VAL A 148 -5.81 11.68 -5.35
CA VAL A 148 -4.69 10.94 -5.94
C VAL A 148 -4.06 11.80 -7.02
N MET A 149 -2.75 12.01 -6.90
CA MET A 149 -1.93 12.72 -7.86
C MET A 149 -1.03 11.75 -8.59
N ARG A 150 -1.13 11.73 -9.91
CA ARG A 150 -0.21 11.04 -10.81
C ARG A 150 0.81 12.03 -11.34
N VAL A 151 2.07 11.72 -11.11
CA VAL A 151 3.22 12.43 -11.67
C VAL A 151 3.79 11.54 -12.77
N ASP A 152 3.95 12.09 -13.98
CA ASP A 152 4.61 11.42 -15.10
C ASP A 152 5.80 12.27 -15.54
N TYR A 153 7.00 11.87 -15.14
CA TYR A 153 8.25 12.55 -15.50
C TYR A 153 8.58 12.43 -16.98
N ARG A 154 8.14 11.33 -17.62
CA ARG A 154 8.36 11.13 -19.05
C ARG A 154 7.52 12.08 -19.88
N ARG A 155 6.28 12.34 -19.47
CA ARG A 155 5.36 13.27 -20.12
C ARG A 155 5.43 14.69 -19.57
N ARG A 156 6.19 14.92 -18.49
CA ARG A 156 6.24 16.18 -17.75
C ARG A 156 4.84 16.68 -17.40
N GLN A 157 4.02 15.78 -16.86
CA GLN A 157 2.60 16.04 -16.59
C GLN A 157 2.20 15.63 -15.18
N VAL A 158 1.33 16.44 -14.58
CA VAL A 158 0.64 16.14 -13.31
C VAL A 158 -0.86 15.99 -13.58
N ASP A 159 -1.45 14.92 -13.06
CA ASP A 159 -2.90 14.70 -13.08
C ASP A 159 -3.42 14.41 -11.68
N VAL A 160 -4.53 15.06 -11.31
CA VAL A 160 -5.21 14.84 -10.03
C VAL A 160 -6.57 14.22 -10.28
N PHE A 161 -6.90 13.17 -9.54
CA PHE A 161 -8.16 12.44 -9.66
C PHE A 161 -8.61 11.85 -8.31
N SER A 162 -9.86 11.40 -8.20
CA SER A 162 -10.35 10.74 -6.99
C SER A 162 -9.88 9.28 -6.95
N GLY A 163 -9.34 8.85 -5.82
CA GLY A 163 -9.06 7.45 -5.53
C GLY A 163 -10.32 6.61 -5.38
N LYS A 164 -10.12 5.31 -5.13
CA LYS A 164 -11.23 4.36 -4.89
C LYS A 164 -11.81 4.46 -3.48
N SER A 165 -11.05 5.05 -2.56
CA SER A 165 -11.40 5.23 -1.16
C SER A 165 -12.13 6.56 -0.93
N GLY A 166 -12.82 6.67 0.20
CA GLY A 166 -13.56 7.87 0.60
C GLY A 166 -15.05 7.83 0.26
N SER A 167 -15.83 8.67 0.94
CA SER A 167 -17.28 8.77 0.74
C SER A 167 -17.69 9.65 -0.46
N ILE A 168 -16.78 10.52 -0.92
CA ILE A 168 -17.02 11.43 -2.05
C ILE A 168 -16.04 11.09 -3.19
N ARG A 169 -16.59 10.70 -4.35
CA ARG A 169 -15.82 10.23 -5.50
C ARG A 169 -16.49 10.56 -6.84
N GLY A 170 -15.73 10.47 -7.92
CA GLY A 170 -16.24 10.71 -9.28
C GLY A 170 -16.78 12.12 -9.45
N ARG A 171 -18.00 12.26 -10.00
CA ARG A 171 -18.62 13.59 -10.26
C ARG A 171 -18.72 14.47 -9.01
N GLY A 172 -18.95 13.89 -7.83
CA GLY A 172 -19.06 14.64 -6.58
C GLY A 172 -17.74 15.25 -6.10
N ALA A 173 -16.59 14.75 -6.58
CA ALA A 173 -15.27 15.29 -6.27
C ALA A 173 -14.65 16.08 -7.44
N ALA A 174 -15.26 16.04 -8.63
CA ALA A 174 -14.64 16.57 -9.85
C ALA A 174 -14.33 18.08 -9.78
N GLY A 175 -15.23 18.87 -9.20
CA GLY A 175 -15.00 20.32 -9.01
C GLY A 175 -13.82 20.60 -8.07
N LEU A 176 -13.78 19.92 -6.92
CA LEU A 176 -12.69 20.01 -5.96
C LEU A 176 -11.34 19.64 -6.61
N LEU A 177 -11.28 18.49 -7.28
CA LEU A 177 -10.06 17.99 -7.92
C LEU A 177 -9.56 18.93 -9.03
N ALA A 178 -10.48 19.57 -9.76
CA ALA A 178 -10.13 20.57 -10.75
C ALA A 178 -9.54 21.84 -10.11
N CYS A 179 -10.05 22.29 -8.95
CA CYS A 179 -9.45 23.39 -8.20
C CYS A 179 -8.04 23.02 -7.72
N ILE A 180 -7.90 21.87 -7.06
CA ILE A 180 -6.60 21.37 -6.56
C ILE A 180 -5.59 21.25 -7.71
N LYS A 181 -6.00 20.71 -8.87
CA LYS A 181 -5.10 20.58 -10.02
C LYS A 181 -4.59 21.94 -10.52
N ARG A 182 -5.43 22.98 -10.49
CA ARG A 182 -5.06 24.33 -10.95
C ARG A 182 -4.18 25.08 -9.96
N SER A 183 -4.26 24.76 -8.67
CA SER A 183 -3.46 25.40 -7.64
C SER A 183 -2.07 24.77 -7.47
N ILE A 184 -1.84 23.58 -8.04
CA ILE A 184 -0.50 22.99 -8.06
C ILE A 184 0.36 23.79 -9.04
N PRO A 185 1.46 24.42 -8.60
CA PRO A 185 2.36 25.15 -9.48
C PRO A 185 3.01 24.20 -10.48
N ASP A 186 3.46 24.70 -11.63
CA ASP A 186 4.24 23.89 -12.56
C ASP A 186 5.65 23.65 -11.98
N PRO A 187 6.09 22.39 -11.81
CA PRO A 187 7.42 22.09 -11.31
C PRO A 187 8.50 22.40 -12.34
N ASN A 188 9.70 22.71 -11.84
CA ASN A 188 10.90 22.61 -12.65
C ASN A 188 11.30 21.12 -12.80
N TRP A 189 10.82 20.48 -13.86
CA TRP A 189 11.03 19.05 -14.12
C TRP A 189 12.49 18.63 -14.16
N ASP A 190 13.39 19.53 -14.57
CA ASP A 190 14.81 19.22 -14.75
C ASP A 190 15.60 19.26 -13.43
N SER A 191 15.04 19.82 -12.35
CA SER A 191 15.68 19.90 -11.03
C SER A 191 15.18 18.87 -10.02
N LEU A 192 14.15 18.09 -10.36
CA LEU A 192 13.55 17.14 -9.43
C LEU A 192 14.24 15.78 -9.54
N GLU A 193 14.77 15.29 -8.42
CA GLU A 193 15.36 13.95 -8.33
C GLU A 193 14.27 12.87 -8.35
N HIS A 194 14.43 11.86 -9.20
CA HIS A 194 13.50 10.76 -9.33
C HIS A 194 14.20 9.48 -9.81
N GLU A 195 13.88 8.32 -9.21
CA GLU A 195 14.35 7.01 -9.70
C GLU A 195 13.39 6.41 -10.75
N HIS A 196 12.12 6.81 -10.72
CA HIS A 196 11.05 6.20 -11.49
C HIS A 196 10.41 7.19 -12.45
N THR A 197 9.71 6.66 -13.45
CA THR A 197 9.09 7.51 -14.48
C THR A 197 7.71 8.02 -14.08
N LYS A 198 7.01 7.27 -13.23
CA LYS A 198 5.69 7.63 -12.76
C LYS A 198 5.52 7.32 -11.29
N TYR A 199 4.81 8.22 -10.62
CA TYR A 199 4.44 8.10 -9.22
C TYR A 199 2.95 8.32 -9.07
N ILE A 200 2.32 7.53 -8.20
CA ILE A 200 0.96 7.77 -7.73
C ILE A 200 1.05 8.13 -6.26
N ILE A 201 0.83 9.40 -5.94
CA ILE A 201 0.82 9.95 -4.59
C ILE A 201 -0.64 10.10 -4.17
N ALA A 202 -0.98 9.71 -2.96
CA ALA A 202 -2.34 9.77 -2.46
C ALA A 202 -2.41 10.36 -1.05
N VAL A 203 -3.52 11.03 -0.77
CA VAL A 203 -3.85 11.58 0.54
C VAL A 203 -5.35 11.46 0.79
N MET A 204 -5.73 11.12 2.01
CA MET A 204 -7.13 11.19 2.45
C MET A 204 -7.41 12.57 3.00
N ALA A 205 -8.37 13.28 2.42
CA ALA A 205 -8.85 14.57 2.93
C ALA A 205 -10.27 14.42 3.48
N THR A 206 -10.52 14.93 4.68
CA THR A 206 -11.84 14.96 5.32
C THR A 206 -12.35 16.39 5.35
N TYR A 207 -13.50 16.59 4.72
CA TYR A 207 -14.16 17.89 4.63
C TYR A 207 -15.35 17.94 5.59
N PRO A 208 -15.47 19.00 6.42
CA PRO A 208 -16.67 19.25 7.21
C PRO A 208 -17.83 19.64 6.30
N ALA A 209 -19.07 19.51 6.80
CA ALA A 209 -20.23 20.05 6.09
C ALA A 209 -20.14 21.58 6.03
N LYS A 210 -20.44 22.16 4.87
CA LYS A 210 -20.61 23.62 4.76
C LYS A 210 -21.89 23.99 5.53
N LYS A 211 -21.77 24.93 6.49
CA LYS A 211 -22.91 25.51 7.20
C LYS A 211 -23.58 26.57 6.35
#